data_AF-A0A371QS26-F1
#
_entry.id   AF-A0A371QS26-F1
#
_cell.length_a   1.000
_cell.length_b   1.000
_cell.length_c   1.000
_cell.angle_alpha   90.00
_cell.angle_beta   90.00
_cell.angle_gamma   90.00
#
_symmetry.space_group_name_H-M   'P 1'
#
loop_
_entity.id
_entity.type
_entity.pdbx_description
1 polymer ?
#
loop_
_entity_poly.entity_id
_entity_poly.type
_entity_poly.pdbx_seq_one_letter_code
_entity_poly.pdbx_strand_id
1 'polypeptide(L)' 'MLIRLITVISLFKFMLLLIAGSNPDVALYRSLIVFMILFTVVYLGIFFLNIIQNNSNIEESTVPGMKENKSKTKEEG' A
#
# COMPACT_ATOMS: atom_id res chain seq x y z
N MET A 1 -0.49 4.09 4.21
CA MET A 1 0.74 4.81 3.81
C MET A 1 1.30 4.31 2.47
N LEU A 2 1.28 3.00 2.20
CA LEU A 2 1.78 2.39 0.95
C LEU A 2 1.05 2.83 -0.32
N ILE A 3 -0.30 2.86 -0.30
CA ILE A 3 -1.09 3.31 -1.45
C ILE A 3 -0.71 4.74 -1.88
N ARG A 4 -0.46 5.62 -0.89
CA ARG A 4 -0.03 7.00 -1.11
C ARG A 4 1.32 7.06 -1.82
N LEU A 5 2.26 6.17 -1.50
CA LEU A 5 3.56 6.09 -2.18
C LEU A 5 3.40 5.68 -3.66
N ILE A 6 2.56 4.68 -3.95
CA ILE A 6 2.29 4.20 -5.31
C ILE A 6 1.66 5.30 -6.17
N THR A 7 0.74 6.08 -5.60
CA THR A 7 0.12 7.21 -6.30
C THR A 7 1.14 8.30 -6.62
N VAL A 8 2.01 8.66 -5.67
CA VAL A 8 3.07 9.67 -5.88
C VAL A 8 4.04 9.25 -6.99
N ILE A 9 4.49 7.98 -6.98
CA ILE A 9 5.39 7.45 -8.03
C ILE A 9 4.71 7.49 -9.41
N SER A 10 3.42 7.16 -9.46
CA SER A 10 2.65 7.15 -10.72
C SER A 10 2.42 8.56 -11.27
N LEU A 11 2.13 9.52 -10.41
CA LEU A 11 2.03 10.95 -10.76
C LEU A 11 3.39 11.50 -11.25
N PHE A 12 4.48 11.13 -10.59
CA PHE A 12 5.81 11.53 -11.01
C PHE A 12 6.16 10.96 -12.39
N LYS A 13 5.83 9.69 -12.65
CA LYS A 13 5.95 9.07 -13.99
C LYS A 13 5.13 9.80 -15.04
N PHE A 14 3.89 10.16 -14.74
CA PHE A 14 3.04 10.92 -15.64
C PHE A 14 3.64 12.31 -15.96
N MET A 15 4.11 13.02 -14.93
CA MET A 15 4.79 14.31 -15.10
C MET A 15 6.05 14.18 -15.98
N LEU A 16 6.85 13.14 -15.79
CA LEU A 16 8.02 12.88 -16.64
C LEU A 16 7.65 12.56 -18.08
N LEU A 17 6.50 11.92 -18.34
CA LEU A 17 6.04 11.71 -19.72
C LEU A 17 5.59 13.03 -20.37
N LEU A 18 4.93 13.90 -19.62
CA LEU A 18 4.57 15.23 -20.11
C LEU A 18 5.80 16.09 -20.39
N ILE A 19 6.82 16.07 -19.52
CA ILE A 19 8.08 16.81 -19.74
C ILE A 19 8.83 16.30 -20.98
N ALA A 20 8.68 15.01 -21.30
CA ALA A 20 9.29 14.39 -22.47
C ALA A 20 8.59 14.74 -23.80
N GLY A 21 7.53 15.58 -23.78
CA GLY A 21 6.78 15.97 -24.97
C GLY A 21 5.85 14.89 -25.50
N SER A 22 5.50 13.90 -24.67
CA SER A 22 4.48 12.90 -25.02
C SER A 22 3.12 13.57 -25.20
N ASN A 23 2.35 13.12 -26.20
CA ASN A 23 0.94 13.44 -26.29
C ASN A 23 0.24 13.12 -24.95
N PRO A 24 -0.58 14.03 -24.41
CA PRO A 24 -1.17 13.88 -23.08
C PRO A 24 -2.07 12.64 -22.99
N ASP A 25 -2.83 12.31 -24.04
CA ASP A 25 -3.63 11.08 -24.11
C ASP A 25 -2.79 9.81 -23.95
N VAL A 26 -1.66 9.76 -24.66
CA VAL A 26 -0.72 8.62 -24.61
C VAL A 26 -0.03 8.56 -23.25
N ALA A 27 0.35 9.72 -22.71
CA ALA A 27 1.00 9.82 -21.40
C ALA A 27 0.09 9.34 -20.27
N LEU A 28 -1.19 9.70 -20.34
CA LEU A 28 -2.20 9.35 -19.36
C LEU A 28 -2.53 7.86 -19.41
N TYR A 29 -2.74 7.30 -20.61
CA TYR A 29 -2.98 5.87 -20.75
C TYR A 29 -1.79 5.04 -20.23
N ARG A 30 -0.56 5.44 -20.58
CA ARG A 30 0.65 4.73 -20.17
C ARG A 30 0.92 4.83 -18.68
N SER A 31 0.66 5.97 -18.04
CA SER A 31 0.80 6.12 -16.59
C SER A 31 -0.26 5.33 -15.82
N LEU A 32 -1.49 5.27 -16.33
CA LEU A 32 -2.60 4.50 -15.74
C LEU A 32 -2.33 3.00 -15.78
N ILE A 33 -1.77 2.48 -16.88
CA ILE A 33 -1.31 1.10 -16.98
C ILE A 33 -0.24 0.79 -15.91
N VAL A 34 0.77 1.65 -15.78
CA VAL A 34 1.83 1.46 -14.78
C VAL A 34 1.26 1.47 -13.37
N PHE A 35 0.29 2.36 -13.09
CA PHE A 35 -0.41 2.39 -11.80
C PHE A 35 -1.18 1.09 -11.54
N MET A 36 -1.94 0.58 -12.52
CA MET A 36 -2.68 -0.69 -12.39
C MET A 36 -1.74 -1.87 -12.13
N ILE A 37 -0.60 -1.93 -12.81
CA ILE A 37 0.40 -2.99 -12.61
C ILE A 37 0.99 -2.91 -11.20
N LEU A 38 1.45 -1.72 -10.78
CA LEU A 38 1.99 -1.51 -9.43
C LEU A 38 0.98 -1.87 -8.35
N PHE A 39 -0.28 -1.46 -8.55
CA PHE A 39 -1.37 -1.80 -7.64
C PHE A 39 -1.59 -3.31 -7.57
N THR A 40 -1.63 -3.99 -8.71
CA THR A 40 -1.83 -5.45 -8.80
C THR A 40 -0.70 -6.21 -8.09
N VAL A 41 0.55 -5.85 -8.35
CA VAL A 41 1.73 -6.50 -7.73
C VAL A 41 1.69 -6.33 -6.22
N VAL A 42 1.38 -5.13 -5.73
CA VAL A 42 1.29 -4.87 -4.28
C VAL A 42 0.11 -5.61 -3.66
N TYR A 43 -1.05 -5.62 -4.32
CA TYR A 43 -2.23 -6.33 -3.85
C TYR A 43 -2.00 -7.84 -3.76
N LEU A 44 -1.47 -8.45 -4.82
CA LEU A 44 -1.09 -9.86 -4.82
C LEU A 44 0.00 -10.14 -3.77
N GLY A 45 0.99 -9.27 -3.64
CA GLY A 45 2.06 -9.41 -2.64
C GLY A 45 1.51 -9.49 -1.22
N ILE A 46 0.59 -8.58 -0.85
CA ILE A 46 -0.09 -8.60 0.45
C ILE A 46 -0.97 -9.85 0.59
N PHE A 47 -1.71 -10.21 -0.46
CA PHE A 47 -2.57 -11.38 -0.47
C PHE A 47 -1.80 -12.68 -0.23
N PHE A 48 -0.68 -12.87 -0.93
CA PHE A 48 0.20 -14.02 -0.73
C PHE A 48 0.86 -14.00 0.64
N LEU A 49 1.32 -12.84 1.12
CA LEU A 49 1.87 -12.71 2.46
C LEU A 49 0.84 -13.09 3.53
N ASN A 50 -0.41 -12.66 3.38
CA ASN A 50 -1.51 -13.00 4.27
C ASN A 50 -1.83 -14.50 4.23
N ILE A 51 -1.78 -15.14 3.05
CA ILE A 51 -1.94 -16.59 2.90
C ILE A 51 -0.82 -17.37 3.61
N ILE A 52 0.42 -16.92 3.45
CA ILE A 52 1.58 -17.59 4.06
C ILE A 52 1.56 -17.39 5.58
N GLN A 53 1.23 -16.19 6.04
CA GLN A 53 1.12 -15.86 7.46
C GLN A 53 0.01 -16.67 8.15
N ASN A 54 -1.14 -16.88 7.49
CA ASN A 54 -2.22 -17.71 8.03
C ASN A 54 -1.86 -19.20 8.10
N ASN A 55 -0.90 -19.69 7.30
CA ASN A 55 -0.40 -21.06 7.41
C ASN A 55 0.68 -21.22 8.49
N SER A 56 1.37 -20.14 8.88
CA SER A 56 2.40 -20.17 9.92
C SER A 56 1.93 -19.69 11.30
N ASN A 57 0.76 -19.04 11.40
CA ASN A 57 0.19 -18.58 12.67
C ASN A 57 -1.17 -19.23 12.93
N ILE A 58 -1.15 -20.44 13.49
CA ILE A 58 -2.12 -20.79 14.54
C ILE A 58 -1.65 -20.02 15.78
N GLU A 59 -1.93 -18.73 15.85
CA GLU A 59 -2.14 -17.93 17.07
C GLU A 59 -2.18 -16.44 16.73
N GLU A 60 -3.27 -15.84 17.20
CA GLU A 60 -3.48 -14.41 17.42
C GLU A 60 -3.45 -13.48 16.20
N SER A 61 -4.58 -13.47 15.50
CA SER A 61 -5.02 -12.36 14.66
C SER A 61 -5.11 -11.06 15.47
N THR A 62 -4.04 -10.27 15.52
CA THR A 62 -4.13 -8.85 15.85
C THR A 62 -4.16 -8.03 14.58
N VAL A 63 -5.38 -7.70 14.17
CA VAL A 63 -5.68 -6.59 13.26
C VAL A 63 -4.98 -5.33 13.80
N PRO A 64 -4.07 -4.68 13.04
CA PRO A 64 -3.41 -3.47 13.50
C PRO A 64 -4.40 -2.31 13.41
N GLY A 65 -5.18 -2.09 14.47
CA GLY A 65 -6.19 -1.04 14.46
C GLY A 65 -7.02 -0.80 15.72
N MET A 66 -6.97 -1.65 16.76
CA MET A 66 -7.74 -1.39 17.99
C MET A 66 -6.84 -0.79 19.07
N LYS A 67 -6.87 0.55 19.18
CA LYS A 67 -6.35 1.25 20.35
C LYS A 67 -7.25 0.91 21.54
N GLU A 68 -6.80 0.06 22.45
CA GLU A 68 -7.36 0.02 23.80
C GLU A 68 -6.35 0.52 24.83
N ASN A 69 -6.72 1.69 25.34
CA ASN A 69 -6.16 2.38 26.48
C ASN A 69 -6.32 1.51 27.73
N LYS A 70 -5.32 0.70 28.10
CA LYS A 70 -5.26 0.11 29.44
C LYS A 70 -4.60 1.10 30.38
N SER A 71 -5.48 1.89 31.00
CA SER A 71 -5.27 2.73 32.18
C SER A 71 -4.10 2.26 33.05
N LYS A 72 -3.15 3.17 33.29
CA LYS A 72 -2.27 3.10 34.45
C LYS A 72 -3.12 3.07 35.72
N THR A 73 -3.01 2.00 36.50
CA THR A 73 -3.13 2.10 37.95
C THR A 73 -1.82 1.62 38.54
N LYS A 74 -1.04 2.62 38.95
CA LYS A 74 0.15 2.54 39.82
C LYS A 74 -0.27 2.08 41.23
N GLU A 75 0.65 1.35 41.86
CA GLU A 75 1.11 1.49 43.25
C GLU A 75 0.07 1.27 44.38
N GLU A 76 0.21 0.21 45.17
CA GLU A 76 0.86 0.15 46.50
C GLU A 76 -0.17 0.25 47.65
N GLY A 77 -0.08 -0.68 48.61
CA GLY A 77 -0.89 -0.69 49.84
C GLY A 77 -1.21 -2.10 50.33
#